data_AF-A0A956BGJ9-F1
#
_entry.id   AF-A0A956BGJ9-F1
#
_cell.length_a   1.000
_cell.length_b   1.000
_cell.length_c   1.000
_cell.angle_alpha   90.00
_cell.angle_beta   90.00
_cell.angle_gamma   90.00
#
_symmetry.space_group_name_H-M   'P 1'
#
loop_
_entity.id
_entity.type
_entity.pdbx_description
1 polymer ?
#
loop_
_entity_poly.entity_id
_entity_poly.type
_entity_poly.pdbx_seq_one_letter_code
_entity_poly.pdbx_strand_id
1 'polypeptide(L)'
;MVRSLLVLILAAVLPVSAIAQDDLEPAEIKHVILFIGDGMGPQQLALLDLFARRAPSSIYADGETAFARLFDRANVTLSMTDPVDALVVDSACSATQLASGVHT
;
A
#
# COMPACT_ATOMS: atom_id res chain seq x y z
N MET A 1 38.66 -15.04 -40.83
CA MET A 1 38.21 -16.10 -39.89
C MET A 1 38.15 -15.61 -38.45
N VAL A 2 39.13 -14.86 -37.94
CA VAL A 2 39.17 -14.39 -36.53
C VAL A 2 38.07 -13.36 -36.16
N ARG A 3 37.71 -12.46 -37.07
CA ARG A 3 36.59 -11.50 -36.87
C ARG A 3 35.23 -12.17 -36.72
N SER A 4 35.01 -13.28 -37.42
CA SER A 4 33.76 -14.05 -37.35
C SER A 4 33.65 -14.84 -36.04
N LEU A 5 34.80 -15.24 -35.48
CA LEU A 5 34.88 -15.95 -34.20
C LEU A 5 34.67 -14.99 -33.01
N LEU A 6 35.16 -13.75 -33.11
CA LEU A 6 34.99 -12.72 -32.08
C LEU A 6 33.52 -12.27 -31.93
N VAL A 7 32.78 -12.18 -33.04
CA VAL A 7 31.35 -11.83 -33.03
C VAL A 7 30.50 -12.96 -32.43
N LEU A 8 30.88 -14.22 -32.63
CA LEU A 8 30.20 -15.37 -32.01
C LEU A 8 30.41 -15.43 -30.49
N ILE A 9 31.60 -15.05 -30.02
CA ILE A 9 31.93 -15.06 -28.57
C ILE A 9 31.26 -13.87 -27.86
N LEU A 10 31.13 -12.71 -28.52
CA LEU A 10 30.48 -11.53 -27.91
C LEU A 10 28.96 -11.70 -27.77
N ALA A 11 28.32 -12.51 -28.61
CA ALA A 11 26.89 -12.81 -28.51
C ALA A 11 26.54 -13.82 -27.39
N ALA A 12 27.52 -14.56 -26.87
CA ALA A 12 27.29 -15.65 -25.91
C ALA A 12 27.36 -15.23 -24.43
N VAL A 13 27.72 -13.98 -24.11
CA VAL A 13 28.00 -13.52 -22.72
C VAL A 13 26.96 -12.52 -22.18
N LEU A 14 25.82 -12.34 -22.84
CA LEU A 14 24.70 -11.66 -22.20
C LEU A 14 23.86 -12.70 -21.47
N PRO A 15 23.89 -12.78 -20.13
CA PRO A 15 22.86 -13.49 -19.41
C PRO A 15 21.58 -12.72 -19.66
N VAL A 16 20.79 -13.19 -20.62
CA VAL A 16 19.38 -12.83 -20.69
C VAL A 16 18.77 -13.47 -19.45
N SER A 17 18.80 -12.74 -18.34
CA SER A 17 17.96 -13.03 -17.20
C SER A 17 16.54 -12.98 -17.74
N ALA A 18 15.98 -14.15 -18.04
CA ALA A 18 14.56 -14.29 -18.26
C ALA A 18 13.91 -13.76 -16.98
N ILE A 19 13.39 -12.54 -17.04
CA ILE A 19 12.42 -12.06 -16.06
C ILE A 19 11.25 -13.00 -16.29
N ALA A 20 11.13 -14.02 -15.45
CA ALA A 20 9.90 -14.74 -15.29
C ALA A 20 8.91 -13.69 -14.77
N GLN A 21 8.21 -13.03 -15.70
CA GLN A 21 6.98 -12.35 -15.39
C GLN A 21 6.04 -13.48 -15.00
N ASP A 22 5.89 -13.70 -13.70
CA ASP A 22 4.72 -14.36 -13.17
C ASP A 22 3.54 -13.49 -13.61
N ASP A 23 3.00 -13.78 -14.79
CA ASP A 23 1.70 -13.32 -15.24
C ASP A 23 0.66 -14.04 -14.37
N LEU A 24 0.63 -13.65 -13.10
CA LEU A 24 -0.46 -13.97 -12.20
C LEU A 24 -1.65 -13.16 -12.70
N GLU A 25 -2.43 -13.79 -13.58
CA GLU A 25 -3.78 -13.32 -13.91
C GLU A 25 -4.47 -12.97 -12.59
N PRO A 26 -4.91 -11.71 -12.41
CA PRO A 26 -5.45 -11.27 -11.15
C PRO A 26 -6.66 -12.13 -10.81
N ALA A 27 -6.55 -12.87 -9.70
CA ALA A 27 -7.63 -13.72 -9.25
C ALA A 27 -8.90 -12.87 -9.06
N GLU A 28 -10.05 -13.43 -9.44
CA GLU A 28 -11.33 -12.77 -9.27
C GLU A 28 -11.57 -12.38 -7.79
N ILE A 29 -11.79 -11.10 -7.53
CA ILE A 29 -12.04 -10.57 -6.19
C ILE A 29 -13.49 -10.83 -5.79
N LYS A 30 -13.70 -11.66 -4.78
CA LYS A 30 -15.04 -12.04 -4.29
C LYS A 30 -15.51 -11.28 -3.06
N HIS A 31 -14.58 -10.68 -2.31
CA HIS A 31 -14.85 -10.09 -1.02
C HIS A 31 -14.11 -8.76 -0.87
N VAL A 32 -14.84 -7.74 -0.41
CA VAL A 32 -14.29 -6.44 -0.06
C VAL A 32 -14.71 -6.14 1.38
N ILE A 33 -13.74 -5.86 2.24
CA ILE A 33 -13.97 -5.41 3.61
C ILE A 33 -13.35 -4.02 3.74
N LEU A 34 -14.19 -3.02 3.98
CA LEU A 34 -13.77 -1.63 4.14
C LEU A 34 -13.71 -1.29 5.64
N PHE A 35 -12.52 -0.95 6.13
CA PHE A 35 -12.30 -0.45 7.48
C PHE A 35 -12.13 1.06 7.45
N ILE A 36 -12.97 1.79 8.19
CA ILE A 36 -12.88 3.25 8.32
C ILE A 36 -12.60 3.58 9.78
N GLY A 37 -11.44 4.20 10.05
CA GLY A 37 -11.20 4.86 11.32
C GLY A 37 -11.64 6.31 11.22
N ASP A 38 -12.82 6.65 11.75
CA ASP A 38 -13.32 8.03 11.74
C ASP A 38 -12.36 8.94 12.53
N GLY A 39 -11.93 10.03 11.90
CA GLY A 39 -10.92 10.95 12.45
C GLY A 39 -9.53 10.34 12.62
N MET A 40 -9.23 9.18 12.03
CA MET A 40 -7.95 8.49 12.17
C MET A 40 -6.94 8.94 11.09
N GLY A 41 -6.41 10.15 11.25
CA GLY A 41 -5.33 10.65 10.41
C GLY A 41 -3.97 9.96 10.69
N PRO A 42 -2.93 10.31 9.92
CA PRO A 42 -1.56 9.86 10.19
C PRO A 42 -1.10 10.13 11.63
N GLN A 43 -1.63 11.19 12.25
CA GLN A 43 -1.35 11.56 13.64
C GLN A 43 -1.84 10.48 14.62
N GLN A 44 -3.07 9.98 14.47
CA GLN A 44 -3.65 8.95 15.32
C GLN A 44 -2.97 7.59 15.09
N LEU A 45 -2.64 7.25 13.85
CA LEU A 45 -1.92 6.02 13.53
C LEU A 45 -0.50 6.04 14.12
N ALA A 46 0.22 7.16 14.01
CA ALA A 46 1.54 7.31 14.61
C ALA A 46 1.48 7.24 16.15
N LEU A 47 0.47 7.84 16.77
CA LEU A 47 0.26 7.73 18.21
C LEU A 47 0.06 6.26 18.63
N LEU A 48 -0.80 5.53 17.92
CA LEU A 48 -1.06 4.12 18.17
C LEU A 48 0.23 3.27 18.03
N ASP A 49 0.97 3.46 16.95
CA ASP A 49 2.20 2.71 16.69
C ASP A 49 3.29 3.02 17.73
N LEU A 50 3.46 4.29 18.11
CA LEU A 50 4.40 4.69 19.16
C LEU A 50 3.99 4.16 20.52
N PHE A 51 2.70 4.18 20.85
CA PHE A 51 2.21 3.59 22.10
C PHE A 51 2.54 2.09 22.14
N ALA A 52 2.19 1.35 21.08
CA ALA A 52 2.45 -0.09 21.01
C ALA A 52 3.94 -0.42 21.18
N ARG A 53 4.81 0.31 20.49
CA ARG A 53 6.26 0.05 20.46
C ARG A 53 7.04 0.58 21.67
N ARG A 54 6.61 1.69 22.27
CA ARG A 54 7.46 2.48 23.19
C ARG A 54 6.86 2.72 24.56
N ALA A 55 5.56 2.51 24.77
CA ALA A 55 4.98 2.74 26.10
C ALA A 55 5.50 1.67 27.09
N PRO A 56 6.04 2.06 28.26
CA PRO A 56 6.48 1.10 29.29
C PRO A 56 5.34 0.19 29.78
N SER A 57 4.11 0.69 29.68
CA SER A 57 2.87 -0.02 30.02
C SER A 57 2.08 -0.42 28.76
N SER A 58 2.77 -0.64 27.63
CA SER A 58 2.10 -1.11 26.41
C SER A 58 1.43 -2.46 26.67
N ILE A 59 0.20 -2.60 26.18
CA ILE A 59 -0.53 -3.89 26.20
C ILE A 59 -0.15 -4.79 25.02
N TYR A 60 0.63 -4.26 24.06
CA TYR A 60 1.09 -4.99 22.89
C TYR A 60 2.38 -5.73 23.22
N ALA A 61 2.29 -7.05 23.43
CA ALA A 61 3.40 -7.87 23.90
C ALA A 61 4.60 -7.94 22.93
N ASP A 62 4.33 -7.86 21.63
CA ASP A 62 5.31 -7.84 20.54
C ASP A 62 5.61 -6.42 20.03
N GLY A 63 4.95 -5.40 20.62
CA GLY A 63 5.03 -4.02 20.18
C GLY A 63 4.46 -3.77 18.79
N GLU A 64 3.67 -4.70 18.24
CA GLU A 64 3.17 -4.62 16.86
C GLU A 64 1.64 -4.52 16.84
N THR A 65 1.13 -3.60 16.01
CA THR A 65 -0.32 -3.41 15.83
C THR A 65 -0.79 -4.15 14.58
N ALA A 66 -2.10 -4.45 14.50
CA ALA A 66 -2.68 -5.02 13.29
C ALA A 66 -2.47 -4.11 12.06
N PHE A 67 -2.50 -2.78 12.25
CA PHE A 67 -2.20 -1.82 11.19
C PHE A 67 -0.73 -1.89 10.75
N ALA A 68 0.23 -2.02 11.68
CA ALA A 68 1.64 -2.20 11.33
C ALA A 68 1.85 -3.45 10.46
N ARG A 69 1.24 -4.58 10.84
CA ARG A 69 1.28 -5.83 10.06
C ARG A 69 0.60 -5.69 8.69
N LEU A 70 -0.48 -4.91 8.61
CA LEU A 70 -1.19 -4.65 7.37
C LEU A 70 -0.34 -3.80 6.43
N PHE A 71 0.27 -2.72 6.93
CA PHE A 71 1.11 -1.82 6.13
C PHE A 71 2.38 -2.50 5.61
N ASP A 72 2.91 -3.51 6.31
CA ASP A 72 4.05 -4.30 5.83
C ASP A 72 3.70 -5.19 4.62
N ARG A 73 2.41 -5.49 4.42
CA ARG A 73 1.92 -6.43 3.39
C ARG A 73 1.03 -5.77 2.33
N ALA A 74 0.70 -4.50 2.48
CA ALA A 74 -0.26 -3.79 1.65
C ALA A 74 0.33 -2.50 1.08
N ASN A 75 -0.30 -1.99 0.03
CA ASN A 75 0.03 -0.68 -0.50
C ASN A 75 -0.55 0.41 0.41
N VAL A 76 0.26 1.42 0.72
CA VAL A 76 -0.16 2.60 1.49
C VAL A 76 -0.21 3.80 0.54
N THR A 77 -1.28 4.59 0.62
CA THR A 77 -1.50 5.77 -0.23
C THR A 77 -2.19 6.86 0.57
N LEU A 78 -1.96 8.12 0.16
CA LEU A 78 -2.65 9.28 0.70
C LEU A 78 -3.89 9.58 -0.15
N SER A 79 -5.03 9.77 0.50
CA SER A 79 -6.27 10.22 -0.14
C SER A 79 -6.60 11.63 0.31
N MET A 80 -6.90 12.50 -0.63
CA MET A 80 -7.55 13.77 -0.34
C MET A 80 -9.01 13.49 0.08
N THR A 81 -9.57 14.36 0.92
CA THR A 81 -10.90 14.15 1.51
C THR A 81 -11.77 15.40 1.42
N ASP A 82 -11.39 16.40 0.64
CA ASP A 82 -12.12 17.66 0.53
C ASP A 82 -13.52 17.45 -0.12
N PRO A 83 -14.55 18.19 0.36
CA PRO A 83 -15.85 18.25 -0.30
C PRO A 83 -15.80 19.10 -1.57
N VAL A 84 -16.90 19.12 -2.32
CA VAL A 84 -17.00 19.89 -3.58
C VAL A 84 -16.74 21.39 -3.40
N ASP A 85 -17.18 21.97 -2.28
CA ASP A 85 -17.30 23.41 -2.09
C ASP A 85 -16.64 23.94 -0.80
N ALA A 86 -15.83 23.13 -0.11
CA ALA A 86 -15.08 23.53 1.07
C ALA A 86 -13.73 22.80 1.18
N LEU A 87 -12.93 23.16 2.20
CA LEU A 87 -11.58 22.57 2.41
C LEU A 87 -11.57 21.42 3.42
N VAL A 88 -12.55 21.36 4.32
CA VAL A 88 -12.61 20.37 5.40
C VAL A 88 -13.97 19.70 5.35
N VAL A 89 -13.96 18.38 5.35
CA VAL A 89 -15.13 17.51 5.21
C VAL A 89 -15.70 17.14 6.57
N ASP A 90 -17.00 16.83 6.62
CA ASP A 90 -17.62 16.11 7.73
C ASP A 90 -17.72 14.59 7.46
N SER A 91 -18.07 13.79 8.47
CA SER A 91 -18.14 12.33 8.31
C SER A 91 -19.20 11.87 7.31
N ALA A 92 -20.32 12.59 7.14
CA ALA A 92 -21.39 12.21 6.21
C ALA A 92 -20.99 12.46 4.76
N CYS A 93 -20.39 13.63 4.46
CA CYS A 93 -19.85 13.89 3.12
C CYS A 93 -18.74 12.89 2.77
N SER A 94 -17.74 12.72 3.63
CA SER A 94 -16.62 11.79 3.40
C SER A 94 -17.08 10.34 3.19
N ALA A 95 -18.00 9.85 4.03
CA ALA A 95 -18.56 8.51 3.86
C ALA A 95 -19.36 8.37 2.55
N THR A 96 -20.08 9.42 2.13
CA THR A 96 -20.80 9.43 0.85
C THR A 96 -19.82 9.35 -0.31
N GLN A 97 -18.72 10.11 -0.28
CA GLN A 97 -17.67 10.05 -1.29
C GLN A 97 -17.05 8.65 -1.37
N LEU A 98 -16.73 8.03 -0.22
CA LEU A 98 -16.17 6.67 -0.16
C LEU A 98 -17.14 5.59 -0.66
N ALA A 99 -18.43 5.70 -0.32
CA ALA A 99 -19.43 4.70 -0.67
C ALA A 99 -19.93 4.82 -2.12
N SER A 100 -20.00 6.04 -2.66
CA SER A 100 -20.56 6.31 -3.99
C SER A 100 -19.51 6.57 -5.07
N GLY A 101 -18.29 6.96 -4.69
CA GLY A 101 -17.26 7.42 -5.64
C GLY A 101 -17.55 8.79 -6.25
N VAL A 102 -18.43 9.59 -5.64
CA VAL A 102 -18.86 10.91 -6.13
C VAL A 102 -18.54 11.99 -5.09
N HIS A 103 -17.93 13.10 -5.53
CA HIS A 103 -17.76 14.28 -4.69
C HIS A 103 -19.13 14.92 -4.39
N THR A 104 -19.37 15.24 -3.12
CA THR A 104 -20.54 15.96 -2.62
C THR A 104 -20.14 17.04 -1.63
#